data_AF-A0A924GBT6-F1
#
_entry.id   AF-A0A924GBT6-F1
#
_cell.length_a   1.000
_cell.length_b   1.000
_cell.length_c   1.000
_cell.angle_alpha   90.00
_cell.angle_beta   90.00
_cell.angle_gamma   90.00
#
_symmetry.space_group_name_H-M   'P 1'
#
loop_
_entity.id
_entity.type
_entity.pdbx_description
1 polymer ?
#
loop_
_entity_poly.entity_id
_entity_poly.type
_entity_poly.pdbx_seq_one_letter_code
_entity_poly.pdbx_strand_id
1 'polypeptide(L)'
;MNRNPFIVLVDIDAPLALWEEGLVAAARRHFPGVRTADAGSRVEWNLHTGLTAAENHAVTEVMEMPGFYRSLEPVPGAVRALHEMLDSGIEVFLCSTTTLELLRAGDVSPVLAAAARDAASWAG
;
A
#
# COMPACT_ATOMS: atom_id res chain seq x y z
N MET A 1 6.03 34.30 -2.49
CA MET A 1 6.00 32.94 -3.06
C MET A 1 4.54 32.55 -3.21
N ASN A 2 4.05 32.41 -4.44
CA ASN A 2 2.70 31.89 -4.68
C ASN A 2 2.72 30.40 -4.32
N ARG A 3 2.18 30.03 -3.15
CA ARG A 3 1.82 28.63 -2.90
C ARG A 3 0.67 28.31 -3.84
N ASN A 4 0.87 27.34 -4.74
CA ASN A 4 -0.23 26.78 -5.50
C ASN A 4 -1.13 26.06 -4.48
N PRO A 5 -2.42 26.40 -4.32
CA PRO A 5 -3.25 25.89 -3.21
C PRO A 5 -3.71 24.44 -3.40
N PHE A 6 -3.21 23.74 -4.42
CA PHE A 6 -3.68 22.41 -4.79
C PHE A 6 -2.83 21.33 -4.11
N ILE A 7 -3.45 20.64 -3.16
CA ILE A 7 -2.88 19.49 -2.45
C ILE A 7 -3.44 18.21 -3.06
N VAL A 8 -2.56 17.27 -3.39
CA VAL A 8 -2.91 15.93 -3.86
C VAL A 8 -2.45 14.89 -2.86
N LEU A 9 -3.38 14.05 -2.41
CA LEU A 9 -3.07 12.86 -1.63
C LEU A 9 -3.01 11.66 -2.58
N VAL A 10 -1.87 10.97 -2.61
CA VAL A 10 -1.61 9.83 -3.48
C VAL A 10 -1.49 8.58 -2.62
N ASP A 11 -2.39 7.62 -2.84
CA ASP A 11 -2.29 6.31 -2.21
C ASP A 11 -1.15 5.47 -2.82
N ILE A 12 -0.72 4.42 -2.14
CA ILE A 12 0.45 3.62 -2.51
C ILE A 12 0.02 2.30 -3.17
N ASP A 13 -0.78 1.50 -2.46
CA ASP A 13 -1.12 0.13 -2.87
C ASP A 13 -2.10 0.14 -4.06
N ALA A 14 -1.60 -0.25 -5.24
CA ALA A 14 -2.21 -0.19 -6.57
C ALA A 14 -2.02 1.11 -7.37
N PRO A 15 -2.03 2.35 -6.82
CA PRO A 15 -1.68 3.54 -7.60
C PRO A 15 -0.19 3.72 -7.86
N LEU A 16 0.66 3.43 -6.88
CA LEU A 16 2.12 3.61 -7.00
C LEU A 16 2.88 2.28 -7.02
N ALA A 17 2.38 1.27 -6.32
CA ALA A 17 2.97 -0.05 -6.22
C ALA A 17 2.01 -1.10 -6.81
N LEU A 18 2.54 -2.05 -7.59
CA LEU A 18 1.80 -3.18 -8.16
C LEU A 18 1.47 -4.21 -7.07
N TRP A 19 0.60 -3.81 -6.16
CA TRP A 19 0.31 -4.53 -4.92
C TRP A 19 -0.40 -5.85 -5.16
N GLU A 20 -1.40 -5.90 -6.05
CA GLU A 20 -2.15 -7.14 -6.30
C GLU A 20 -1.31 -8.15 -7.10
N GLU A 21 -0.49 -7.68 -8.04
CA GLU A 21 0.44 -8.52 -8.79
C GLU A 21 1.50 -9.13 -7.88
N GLY A 22 2.11 -8.31 -7.01
CA GLY A 22 3.04 -8.77 -5.97
C GLY A 22 2.35 -9.77 -5.02
N LEU A 23 1.16 -9.39 -4.57
CA LEU A 23 0.06 -10.21 -4.04
C LEU A 23 0.10 -11.67 -4.50
N VAL A 24 -0.41 -11.81 -5.71
CA VAL A 24 -0.69 -13.07 -6.38
C VAL A 24 0.60 -13.84 -6.66
N ALA A 25 1.66 -13.15 -7.08
CA ALA A 25 2.94 -13.78 -7.36
C ALA A 25 3.56 -14.42 -6.09
N ALA A 26 3.55 -13.70 -4.97
CA ALA A 26 4.05 -14.21 -3.70
C ALA A 26 3.17 -15.35 -3.16
N ALA A 27 1.84 -15.22 -3.22
CA ALA A 27 0.92 -16.28 -2.80
C ALA A 27 1.16 -17.59 -3.60
N ARG A 28 1.28 -17.50 -4.92
CA ARG A 28 1.56 -18.66 -5.79
C ARG A 28 2.91 -19.31 -5.49
N ARG A 29 3.92 -18.50 -5.14
CA ARG A 29 5.26 -18.97 -4.81
C ARG A 29 5.32 -19.68 -3.45
N HIS A 30 4.70 -19.10 -2.43
CA HIS A 30 4.81 -19.57 -1.04
C HIS A 30 3.73 -20.58 -0.67
N PHE A 31 2.57 -20.55 -1.34
CA PHE A 31 1.42 -21.42 -1.11
C PHE A 31 0.93 -22.06 -2.42
N PRO A 32 1.75 -22.85 -3.13
CA PRO A 32 1.42 -23.37 -4.47
C PRO A 32 0.19 -24.31 -4.50
N GLY A 33 -0.26 -24.82 -3.35
CA GLY A 33 -1.47 -25.64 -3.24
C GLY A 33 -2.76 -24.83 -3.07
N VAL A 34 -2.67 -23.52 -2.89
CA VAL A 34 -3.80 -22.61 -2.72
C VAL A 34 -4.15 -21.99 -4.07
N ARG A 35 -5.45 -21.93 -4.37
CA ARG A 35 -5.91 -21.25 -5.59
C ARG A 35 -5.87 -19.75 -5.36
N THR A 36 -5.08 -19.05 -6.16
CA THR A 36 -5.03 -17.59 -6.13
C THR A 36 -5.54 -17.06 -7.47
N ALA A 37 -6.57 -16.21 -7.42
CA ALA A 37 -7.10 -15.53 -8.59
C ALA A 37 -6.01 -14.70 -9.28
N ASP A 38 -6.21 -14.39 -10.57
CA ASP A 38 -5.30 -13.50 -11.28
C ASP A 38 -5.45 -12.06 -10.79
N ALA A 39 -4.34 -11.32 -10.76
CA ALA A 39 -4.38 -9.90 -10.46
C ALA A 39 -5.27 -9.16 -11.47
N GLY A 40 -6.06 -8.18 -11.01
CA GLY A 40 -7.03 -7.44 -11.81
C GLY A 40 -8.35 -8.19 -12.09
N SER A 41 -8.49 -9.45 -11.68
CA SER A 41 -9.75 -10.21 -11.82
C SER A 41 -10.72 -9.99 -10.66
N ARG A 42 -10.27 -9.36 -9.58
CA ARG A 42 -11.07 -9.13 -8.38
C ARG A 42 -12.07 -8.00 -8.61
N VAL A 43 -13.30 -8.19 -8.12
CA VAL A 43 -14.40 -7.22 -8.25
C VAL A 43 -14.76 -6.52 -6.94
N GLU A 44 -14.16 -6.96 -5.83
CA GLU A 44 -14.39 -6.43 -4.48
C GLU A 44 -13.10 -5.83 -3.92
N TRP A 45 -13.23 -4.71 -3.19
CA TRP A 45 -12.09 -4.14 -2.49
C TRP A 45 -11.61 -5.04 -1.35
N ASN A 46 -12.54 -5.62 -0.59
CA ASN A 46 -12.20 -6.54 0.50
C ASN A 46 -11.70 -7.87 -0.06
N LEU A 47 -10.37 -8.04 0.03
CA LEU A 47 -9.61 -9.19 -0.42
C LEU A 47 -10.09 -10.53 0.20
N HIS A 48 -10.65 -10.50 1.41
CA HIS A 48 -11.06 -11.70 2.14
C HIS A 48 -12.45 -12.22 1.74
N THR A 49 -13.22 -11.43 0.98
CA THR A 49 -14.57 -11.80 0.56
C THR A 49 -14.52 -13.00 -0.38
N GLY A 50 -15.22 -14.08 -0.01
CA GLY A 50 -15.35 -15.27 -0.85
C GLY A 50 -14.15 -16.22 -0.86
N LEU A 51 -13.08 -15.90 -0.12
CA LEU A 51 -11.94 -16.80 0.07
C LEU A 51 -12.27 -17.92 1.07
N THR A 52 -11.78 -19.13 0.79
CA THR A 52 -11.73 -20.22 1.76
C THR A 52 -10.77 -19.89 2.91
N ALA A 53 -10.78 -20.69 3.99
CA ALA A 53 -9.86 -20.49 5.11
C ALA A 53 -8.38 -20.60 4.71
N ALA A 54 -8.04 -21.55 3.84
CA ALA A 54 -6.67 -21.73 3.35
C ALA A 54 -6.22 -20.58 2.44
N GLU A 55 -7.12 -20.08 1.59
CA GLU A 55 -6.87 -18.91 0.73
C GLU A 55 -6.68 -17.63 1.57
N ASN A 56 -7.53 -17.42 2.58
CA ASN A 56 -7.39 -16.33 3.53
C ASN A 56 -6.05 -16.38 4.27
N HIS A 57 -5.67 -17.54 4.80
CA HIS A 57 -4.41 -17.70 5.51
C HIS A 57 -3.21 -17.38 4.62
N ALA A 58 -3.16 -17.92 3.40
CA ALA A 58 -2.06 -17.67 2.47
C ALA A 58 -1.91 -16.18 2.13
N VAL A 59 -3.04 -15.51 1.89
CA VAL A 59 -3.08 -14.07 1.58
C VAL A 59 -2.59 -13.22 2.76
N THR A 60 -3.08 -13.50 3.97
CA THR A 60 -2.67 -12.78 5.19
C THR A 60 -1.17 -12.96 5.45
N GLU A 61 -0.68 -14.20 5.43
CA GLU A 61 0.75 -14.49 5.63
C GLU A 61 1.63 -13.75 4.61
N VAL A 62 1.22 -13.69 3.34
CA VAL A 62 1.97 -12.96 2.32
C VAL A 62 2.07 -11.47 2.64
N MET A 63 0.97 -10.84 3.06
CA MET A 63 0.98 -9.42 3.43
C MET A 63 1.86 -9.15 4.66
N GLU A 64 2.01 -10.13 5.54
CA GLU A 64 2.80 -10.01 6.77
C GLU A 64 4.27 -10.41 6.57
N MET A 65 4.63 -11.01 5.43
CA MET A 65 6.00 -11.42 5.14
C MET A 65 6.98 -10.23 5.17
N PRO A 66 8.09 -10.33 5.93
CA PRO A 66 9.12 -9.31 5.93
C PRO A 66 9.65 -9.04 4.52
N GLY A 67 9.58 -7.77 4.11
CA GLY A 67 10.06 -7.33 2.81
C GLY A 67 9.04 -7.38 1.67
N PHE A 68 7.82 -7.90 1.90
CA PHE A 68 6.76 -7.94 0.88
C PHE A 68 6.53 -6.56 0.24
N TYR A 69 6.09 -5.58 1.03
CA TYR A 69 5.83 -4.21 0.55
C TYR A 69 7.06 -3.53 -0.08
N ARG A 70 8.27 -3.81 0.45
CA ARG A 70 9.52 -3.25 -0.08
C ARG A 70 9.86 -3.81 -1.47
N SER A 71 9.42 -5.03 -1.77
CA SER A 71 9.71 -5.72 -3.03
C SER A 71 8.72 -5.42 -4.14
N LEU A 72 7.66 -4.63 -3.87
CA LEU A 72 6.66 -4.31 -4.87
C LEU A 72 7.26 -3.42 -5.97
N GLU A 73 7.00 -3.83 -7.21
CA GLU A 73 7.37 -3.04 -8.38
C GLU A 73 6.48 -1.80 -8.49
N PRO A 74 7.01 -0.67 -8.98
CA PRO A 74 6.20 0.52 -9.19
C PRO A 74 5.22 0.32 -10.34
N VAL A 75 4.05 0.94 -10.23
CA VAL A 75 3.09 1.01 -11.33
C VAL A 75 3.72 1.77 -12.50
N PRO A 76 3.65 1.25 -13.74
CA PRO A 76 4.26 1.89 -14.90
C PRO A 76 3.82 3.35 -15.06
N GLY A 77 4.79 4.26 -15.05
CA GLY A 77 4.55 5.70 -15.19
C GLY A 77 4.19 6.44 -13.89
N ALA A 78 3.90 5.74 -12.79
CA ALA A 78 3.48 6.38 -11.54
C ALA A 78 4.55 7.29 -10.94
N VAL A 79 5.81 6.84 -10.90
CA VAL A 79 6.94 7.64 -10.41
C VAL A 79 7.14 8.90 -11.28
N ARG A 80 7.02 8.77 -12.60
CA ARG A 80 7.12 9.92 -13.51
C ARG A 80 5.99 10.92 -13.26
N ALA A 81 4.76 10.45 -13.09
CA ALA A 81 3.61 11.31 -12.81
C ALA A 81 3.76 12.07 -11.48
N LEU A 82 4.31 11.44 -10.44
CA LEU A 82 4.66 12.11 -9.18
C LEU A 82 5.64 13.27 -9.40
N HIS A 83 6.72 13.03 -10.16
CA HIS A 83 7.69 14.07 -10.49
C HIS A 83 7.06 15.21 -11.29
N GLU A 84 6.24 14.90 -12.30
CA GLU A 84 5.54 15.92 -13.11
C GLU A 84 4.61 16.81 -12.25
N MET A 85 3.94 16.24 -11.24
CA MET A 85 3.14 17.03 -10.29
C MET A 85 4.01 17.97 -9.45
N LEU A 86 5.10 17.45 -8.88
CA LEU A 86 6.03 18.24 -8.06
C LEU A 86 6.67 19.37 -8.87
N ASP A 87 7.12 19.09 -10.10
CA ASP A 87 7.73 20.07 -11.01
C ASP A 87 6.73 21.15 -11.44
N SER A 88 5.43 20.83 -11.44
CA SER A 88 4.35 21.78 -11.69
C SER A 88 3.98 22.63 -10.47
N GLY A 89 4.69 22.46 -9.35
CA GLY A 89 4.44 23.18 -8.10
C GLY A 89 3.19 22.72 -7.36
N ILE A 90 2.71 21.49 -7.61
CA ILE A 90 1.63 20.86 -6.84
C ILE A 90 2.20 20.29 -5.55
N GLU A 91 1.49 20.49 -4.44
CA GLU A 91 1.86 19.89 -3.16
C GLU A 91 1.32 18.46 -3.11
N VAL A 92 2.22 17.48 -3.00
CA VAL A 92 1.88 16.06 -3.07
C VAL A 92 2.25 15.36 -1.77
N PHE A 93 1.29 14.61 -1.20
CA PHE A 93 1.52 13.75 -0.04
C PHE A 93 1.20 12.31 -0.38
N LEU A 94 2.04 11.40 0.11
CA LEU A 94 1.70 9.98 0.11
C LEU A 94 0.77 9.71 1.28
N CYS A 95 -0.42 9.21 1.01
CA CYS A 95 -1.45 8.94 2.01
C CYS A 95 -1.92 7.51 1.86
N SER A 96 -1.44 6.63 2.75
CA SER A 96 -1.74 5.21 2.70
C SER A 96 -1.97 4.65 4.10
N THR A 97 -2.61 3.49 4.16
CA THR A 97 -2.96 2.81 5.41
C THR A 97 -2.04 1.62 5.66
N THR A 98 -1.60 1.45 6.90
CA THR A 98 -0.81 0.28 7.28
C THR A 98 -1.72 -0.93 7.50
N THR A 99 -1.20 -2.13 7.32
CA THR A 99 -1.89 -3.37 7.70
C THR A 99 -2.16 -3.45 9.20
N LEU A 100 -3.21 -4.20 9.57
CA LEU A 100 -3.76 -4.29 10.92
C LEU A 100 -2.79 -4.83 11.98
N GLU A 101 -1.79 -5.64 11.63
CA GLU A 101 -0.82 -6.14 12.63
C GLU A 101 0.05 -5.04 13.24
N LEU A 102 0.42 -4.01 12.46
CA LEU A 102 1.14 -2.85 12.99
C LEU A 102 0.29 -2.01 13.97
N LEU A 103 -1.04 -2.14 13.92
CA LEU A 103 -1.96 -1.50 14.86
C LEU A 103 -2.23 -2.36 16.11
N ARG A 104 -2.12 -3.68 16.02
CA ARG A 104 -2.35 -4.63 17.13
C ARG A 104 -1.15 -4.80 18.04
N ALA A 105 0.06 -4.55 17.56
CA ALA A 105 1.28 -4.73 18.33
C ALA A 105 1.41 -3.76 19.53
N GLY A 106 0.61 -2.69 19.63
CA GLY A 106 0.80 -1.64 20.65
C GLY A 106 2.09 -0.83 20.49
N ASP A 107 3.08 -1.40 19.81
CA ASP A 107 4.21 -0.74 19.19
C ASP A 107 3.73 -0.02 17.93
N VAL A 108 3.24 1.21 18.11
CA VAL A 108 3.35 2.18 17.03
C VAL A 108 4.83 2.21 16.63
N SER A 109 5.14 1.61 15.48
CA SER A 109 6.47 1.69 14.87
C SER A 109 7.01 3.11 15.07
N PRO A 110 8.27 3.33 15.47
CA PRO A 110 8.82 4.67 15.67
C PRO A 110 8.54 5.62 14.50
N VAL A 111 8.38 5.06 13.29
CA VAL A 111 7.95 5.73 12.06
C VAL A 111 6.50 6.22 12.11
N LEU A 112 5.54 5.38 12.53
CA LEU A 112 4.14 5.77 12.72
C LEU A 112 3.99 6.79 13.85
N ALA A 113 4.73 6.62 14.94
CA ALA A 113 4.74 7.57 16.04
C ALA A 113 5.35 8.93 15.62
N ALA A 114 6.36 8.93 14.75
CA ALA A 114 6.92 10.16 14.18
C ALA A 114 5.96 10.82 13.20
N ALA A 115 5.35 10.06 12.29
CA ALA A 115 4.37 10.58 11.34
C ALA A 115 3.14 11.19 12.05
N ALA A 116 2.65 10.57 13.13
CA ALA A 116 1.56 11.11 13.93
C ALA A 116 1.93 12.41 14.67
N ARG A 117 3.18 12.55 15.15
CA ARG A 117 3.69 13.79 15.77
C ARG A 117 3.85 14.91 14.76
N ASP A 118 4.38 14.61 13.58
CA ASP A 118 4.54 15.60 12.51
C ASP A 118 3.19 16.07 11.98
N ALA A 119 2.22 15.17 11.80
CA ALA A 119 0.86 15.54 11.40
C ALA A 119 0.17 16.45 12.44
N ALA A 120 0.39 16.21 13.73
CA ALA A 120 -0.13 17.07 14.80
C ALA A 120 0.50 18.47 14.80
N SER A 121 1.71 18.63 14.26
CA SER A 121 2.39 19.92 14.16
C SER A 121 1.86 20.81 13.03
N TRP A 122 1.07 20.27 12.10
CA TRP A 122 0.49 21.02 10.98
C TRP A 122 -0.92 21.55 11.28
N ALA A 123 -1.50 21.13 12.40
CA ALA A 123 -2.79 21.61 12.89
C ALA A 123 -2.67 22.86 13.80
N GLY A 124 -1.46 23.44 13.92
CA GLY A 124 -1.15 24.63 14.71
C GLY A 124 -0.78 25.84 13.86
#